data_AF-A0A9E3VYA6-F1
#
_entry.id   AF-A0A9E3VYA6-F1
#
_cell.length_a   1.000
_cell.length_b   1.000
_cell.length_c   1.000
_cell.angle_alpha   90.00
_cell.angle_beta   90.00
_cell.angle_gamma   90.00
#
_symmetry.space_group_name_H-M   'P 1'
#
loop_
_entity.id
_entity.type
_entity.pdbx_description
1 polymer ?
#
loop_
_entity_poly.entity_id
_entity_poly.type
_entity_poly.pdbx_seq_one_letter_code
_entity_poly.pdbx_strand_id
1 'polypeptide(L)'
;MERNRTGSPGIIEIQGCLHVGQFSAILFRTSDEREDFLLREFENMPVDVDLIGVAPGLYAENESTVAEGSGRDVDASAAKAASTDSVPARADSIIGGLCGLCAAVPDTAAWVKLVQHLFTDPDSAQGDALDEPVAWLRTAVDDAMGSSLEGGNTDPDPLLFRTLLAELAGRDPSDGWNASEVLESLLGSLPPALSAQSDVRDWARIVGDVLSNKREVAALSDEGSIVRRAIMLMLLRPEPKDILAAGRSSLRAGHQVSALAALLSGTWAGLERLPNNIKASGGEFSLLAQAKAALINRWLALDDTANLPLTEFLNPLLESSDAGPMGQKLVLKVGGQVLLRRDIEADVVLRSVRDAAELLGQKLAYDRDKDRLSLRFDFEGGRTQTIFIEKGMPDRRGHKTIRIWSPCMDLSTATQRKKLTKKMYEHLMRLNSAPNLNCRFAESMRDQAVIVLVDQLAETLDQKELKAHMENVAMAADMFERAEGVDVY
;
A
#
# COMPACT_ATOMS: atom_id res chain seq x y z
N MET A 1 -31.68 10.11 -0.76
CA MET A 1 -32.69 10.68 -1.68
C MET A 1 -34.05 10.65 -0.98
N GLU A 2 -34.37 11.63 -0.15
CA GLU A 2 -35.73 11.85 0.37
C GLU A 2 -36.29 13.11 -0.27
N ARG A 3 -37.34 12.95 -1.09
CA ARG A 3 -38.08 14.06 -1.70
C ARG A 3 -39.10 14.58 -0.70
N ASN A 4 -38.73 15.56 0.12
CA ASN A 4 -39.70 16.45 0.75
C ASN A 4 -40.19 17.46 -0.29
N ARG A 5 -41.22 17.06 -1.05
CA ARG A 5 -42.03 17.96 -1.89
C ARG A 5 -42.99 18.75 -1.00
N THR A 6 -42.44 19.71 -0.27
CA THR A 6 -43.07 20.92 0.32
C THR A 6 -42.07 21.50 1.31
N GLY A 7 -41.00 22.13 0.83
CA GLY A 7 -39.91 22.59 1.70
C GLY A 7 -39.90 24.10 1.81
N SER A 8 -40.48 24.65 2.88
CA SER A 8 -39.96 25.91 3.41
C SER A 8 -38.46 25.71 3.71
N PRO A 9 -37.58 26.69 3.45
CA PRO A 9 -36.16 26.56 3.80
C PRO A 9 -36.05 26.31 5.31
N GLY A 10 -35.61 25.11 5.68
CA GLY A 10 -35.27 24.77 7.05
C GLY A 10 -33.80 25.08 7.30
N ILE A 11 -33.50 25.79 8.39
CA ILE A 11 -32.11 25.93 8.86
C ILE A 11 -31.74 24.61 9.52
N ILE A 12 -30.66 23.98 9.05
CA ILE A 12 -30.11 22.76 9.63
C ILE A 12 -28.74 23.13 10.17
N GLU A 13 -28.55 22.97 11.48
CA GLU A 13 -27.23 22.99 12.11
C GLU A 13 -26.59 21.62 11.91
N ILE A 14 -25.39 21.61 11.32
CA ILE A 14 -24.64 20.39 11.06
C ILE A 14 -23.43 20.41 11.98
N GLN A 15 -23.37 19.46 12.90
CA GLN A 15 -22.18 19.19 13.68
C GLN A 15 -21.29 18.28 12.84
N GLY A 16 -20.22 18.80 12.25
CA GLY A 16 -19.30 18.02 11.42
C GLY A 16 -18.59 18.83 10.34
N CYS A 17 -17.82 18.12 9.52
CA CYS A 17 -17.11 18.64 8.36
C CYS A 17 -17.87 18.27 7.07
N LEU A 18 -18.11 19.24 6.20
CA LEU A 18 -18.68 19.01 4.87
C LEU A 18 -17.62 19.29 3.82
N HIS A 19 -17.53 18.42 2.82
CA HIS A 19 -16.66 18.66 1.68
C HIS A 19 -17.36 19.59 0.69
N VAL A 20 -16.63 20.60 0.16
CA VAL A 20 -17.21 21.64 -0.69
C VAL A 20 -17.89 21.07 -1.94
N GLY A 21 -17.37 19.96 -2.48
CA GLY A 21 -17.99 19.27 -3.63
C GLY A 21 -19.37 18.66 -3.36
N GLN A 22 -19.86 18.67 -2.12
CA GLN A 22 -21.23 18.25 -1.78
C GLN A 22 -22.25 19.40 -1.93
N PHE A 23 -21.79 20.64 -2.07
CA PHE A 23 -22.67 21.78 -2.27
C PHE A 23 -22.96 22.00 -3.75
N SER A 24 -24.22 22.29 -4.06
CA SER A 24 -24.63 22.74 -5.40
C SER A 24 -24.47 24.25 -5.58
N ALA A 25 -24.45 25.01 -4.48
CA ALA A 25 -24.17 26.44 -4.46
C ALA A 25 -23.76 26.90 -3.05
N ILE A 26 -22.91 27.94 -3.00
CA ILE A 26 -22.62 28.78 -1.84
C ILE A 26 -23.24 30.15 -2.17
N LEU A 27 -24.24 30.54 -1.38
CA LEU A 27 -25.01 31.75 -1.64
C LEU A 27 -24.71 32.78 -0.56
N PHE A 28 -24.43 34.01 -0.98
CA PHE A 28 -24.17 35.15 -0.09
C PHE A 28 -25.38 36.09 -0.06
N ARG A 29 -25.50 36.87 1.02
CA ARG A 29 -26.60 37.83 1.18
C ARG A 29 -26.40 39.03 0.26
N THR A 30 -25.16 39.48 0.09
CA THR A 30 -24.81 40.62 -0.75
C THR A 30 -23.65 40.29 -1.70
N SER A 31 -23.50 41.09 -2.76
CA SER A 31 -22.34 41.01 -3.64
C SER A 31 -21.04 41.31 -2.91
N ASP A 32 -21.06 42.25 -1.95
CA ASP A 32 -19.88 42.63 -1.17
C ASP A 32 -19.36 41.47 -0.31
N GLU A 33 -20.23 40.68 0.31
CA GLU A 33 -19.84 39.49 1.08
C GLU A 33 -19.24 38.41 0.17
N ARG A 34 -19.83 38.22 -1.01
CA ARG A 34 -19.28 37.31 -2.02
C ARG A 34 -17.87 37.75 -2.44
N GLU A 35 -17.68 39.04 -2.72
CA GLU A 35 -16.38 39.58 -3.11
C GLU A 35 -15.36 39.46 -1.99
N ASP A 36 -15.72 39.78 -0.74
CA ASP A 36 -14.84 39.59 0.42
C ASP A 36 -14.41 38.12 0.58
N PHE A 37 -15.33 37.17 0.37
CA PHE A 37 -15.02 35.75 0.43
C PHE A 37 -14.06 35.31 -0.68
N LEU A 38 -14.27 35.79 -1.91
CA LEU A 38 -13.40 35.48 -3.06
C LEU A 38 -11.99 36.08 -2.88
N LEU A 39 -11.90 37.28 -2.31
CA LEU A 39 -10.64 37.98 -2.06
C LEU A 39 -9.77 37.33 -0.99
N ARG A 40 -10.34 36.46 -0.15
CA ARG A 40 -9.60 35.72 0.88
C ARG A 40 -8.76 34.55 0.32
N GLU A 41 -8.87 34.26 -0.98
CA GLU A 41 -8.04 33.27 -1.71
C GLU A 41 -7.80 31.98 -0.93
N PHE A 42 -8.88 31.28 -0.58
CA PHE A 42 -8.79 29.97 0.08
C PHE A 42 -8.09 28.96 -0.84
N GLU A 43 -6.78 28.72 -0.63
CA GLU A 43 -5.94 27.81 -1.44
C GLU A 43 -6.49 26.38 -1.52
N ASN A 44 -7.34 26.00 -0.57
CA ASN A 44 -7.94 24.69 -0.40
C ASN A 44 -9.42 24.61 -0.86
N MET A 45 -9.97 25.66 -1.46
CA MET A 45 -11.31 25.64 -2.02
C MET A 45 -11.25 25.67 -3.54
N PRO A 46 -11.78 24.67 -4.26
CA PRO A 46 -12.02 24.80 -5.69
C PRO A 46 -13.14 25.85 -5.87
N VAL A 47 -12.74 27.10 -6.11
CA VAL A 47 -13.65 28.21 -6.38
C VAL A 47 -14.11 28.08 -7.83
N ASP A 48 -15.03 27.15 -8.10
CA ASP A 48 -15.80 27.22 -9.33
C ASP A 48 -16.76 28.42 -9.20
N VAL A 49 -16.61 29.40 -10.08
CA VAL A 49 -17.40 30.66 -10.03
C VAL A 49 -18.89 30.36 -10.15
N ASP A 50 -19.25 29.25 -10.81
CA ASP A 50 -20.64 28.82 -11.00
C ASP A 50 -21.28 28.28 -9.70
N LEU A 51 -20.46 27.88 -8.72
CA LEU A 51 -20.93 27.43 -7.41
C LEU A 51 -21.22 28.61 -6.47
N ILE A 52 -20.75 29.83 -6.78
CA ILE A 52 -20.84 30.98 -5.87
C ILE A 52 -21.82 32.03 -6.40
N GLY A 53 -22.89 32.26 -5.67
CA GLY A 53 -23.97 33.18 -6.05
C GLY A 53 -24.35 34.19 -4.97
N VAL A 54 -25.25 35.10 -5.32
CA VAL A 54 -25.88 36.05 -4.39
C VAL A 54 -27.38 35.79 -4.42
N ALA A 55 -27.97 35.51 -3.26
CA ALA A 55 -29.39 35.19 -3.14
C ALA A 55 -30.00 35.89 -1.93
N PRO A 56 -30.21 37.23 -1.99
CA PRO A 56 -30.66 38.03 -0.85
C PRO A 56 -32.01 37.56 -0.31
N GLY A 57 -32.86 36.99 -1.19
CA GLY A 57 -34.18 36.46 -0.85
C GLY A 57 -34.16 35.26 0.11
N LEU A 58 -33.07 34.48 0.18
CA LEU A 58 -32.91 33.41 1.18
C LEU A 58 -32.71 33.95 2.60
N TYR A 59 -32.33 35.24 2.70
CA TYR A 59 -32.08 35.95 3.94
C TYR A 59 -33.20 36.94 4.28
N ALA A 60 -34.26 36.99 3.47
CA ALA A 60 -35.29 38.02 3.54
C ALA A 60 -36.54 37.65 4.38
N GLU A 61 -36.67 36.41 4.87
CA GLU A 61 -37.85 35.98 5.62
C GLU A 61 -37.52 35.64 7.09
N ASN A 62 -38.07 36.49 7.98
CA ASN A 62 -38.34 36.33 9.42
C ASN A 62 -37.16 36.24 10.41
N GLU A 63 -36.74 37.42 10.90
CA GLU A 63 -36.13 37.62 12.23
C GLU A 63 -36.99 37.06 13.40
N SER A 64 -38.19 36.53 13.16
CA SER A 64 -39.16 36.10 14.19
C SER A 64 -39.41 34.60 14.29
N THR A 65 -38.70 33.76 13.54
CA THR A 65 -38.65 32.31 13.81
C THR A 65 -37.23 31.79 13.65
N VAL A 66 -36.28 32.47 14.30
CA VAL A 66 -35.18 31.73 14.91
C VAL A 66 -35.88 30.90 15.98
N ALA A 67 -36.15 29.63 15.72
CA ALA A 67 -36.18 28.71 16.83
C ALA A 67 -34.82 28.93 17.50
N GLU A 68 -34.81 29.60 18.65
CA GLU A 68 -33.75 29.46 19.63
C GLU A 68 -33.72 27.96 19.97
N GLY A 69 -33.22 27.12 19.05
CA GLY A 69 -32.42 25.98 19.44
C GLY A 69 -31.40 26.63 20.34
N SER A 70 -31.47 26.31 21.63
CA SER A 70 -30.73 26.96 22.68
C SER A 70 -29.30 27.13 22.21
N GLY A 71 -28.99 28.32 21.71
CA GLY A 71 -27.66 28.83 21.63
C GLY A 71 -27.27 28.89 23.09
N ARG A 72 -26.74 27.76 23.60
CA ARG A 72 -25.58 27.91 24.44
C ARG A 72 -24.68 28.75 23.56
N ASP A 73 -24.59 30.03 23.89
CA ASP A 73 -23.31 30.72 23.78
C ASP A 73 -22.30 29.66 24.16
N VAL A 74 -21.64 29.09 23.15
CA VAL A 74 -20.40 28.39 23.38
C VAL A 74 -19.52 29.54 23.81
N ASP A 75 -19.60 29.82 25.11
CA ASP A 75 -18.64 30.59 25.84
C ASP A 75 -17.32 30.09 25.27
N ALA A 76 -16.65 30.93 24.49
CA ALA A 76 -15.32 30.65 23.97
C ALA A 76 -14.32 30.39 25.13
N SER A 77 -14.80 30.47 26.39
CA SER A 77 -14.14 30.13 27.64
C SER A 77 -14.55 28.78 28.27
N ALA A 78 -15.42 27.95 27.67
CA ALA A 78 -15.80 26.64 28.22
C ALA A 78 -15.38 25.41 27.37
N ALA A 79 -14.78 25.63 26.19
CA ALA A 79 -14.18 24.58 25.35
C ALA A 79 -12.63 24.58 25.43
N LYS A 80 -12.08 24.67 26.64
CA LYS A 80 -10.72 24.18 26.94
C LYS A 80 -10.92 22.95 27.83
N ALA A 81 -10.40 21.76 27.53
CA ALA A 81 -9.14 21.48 26.86
C ALA A 81 -9.08 20.03 26.35
N ALA A 82 -8.35 19.86 25.24
CA ALA A 82 -7.53 18.69 24.88
C ALA A 82 -8.05 17.57 23.95
N SER A 83 -9.28 17.58 23.40
CA SER A 83 -9.68 16.49 22.47
C SER A 83 -10.19 16.90 21.08
N THR A 84 -10.81 18.07 20.87
CA THR A 84 -11.47 18.38 19.58
C THR A 84 -10.60 19.14 18.58
N ASP A 85 -9.70 20.03 19.03
CA ASP A 85 -8.79 20.77 18.13
C ASP A 85 -7.75 19.87 17.43
N SER A 86 -7.48 18.69 18.00
CA SER A 86 -6.53 17.73 17.42
C SER A 86 -7.14 16.85 16.32
N VAL A 87 -8.48 16.75 16.23
CA VAL A 87 -9.17 15.88 15.27
C VAL A 87 -8.93 16.32 13.83
N PRO A 88 -9.13 17.60 13.43
CA PRO A 88 -8.84 18.05 12.08
C PRO A 88 -7.36 17.93 11.70
N ALA A 89 -6.45 18.24 12.64
CA ALA A 89 -5.00 18.15 12.42
C ALA A 89 -4.56 16.70 12.20
N ARG A 90 -5.02 15.77 13.05
CA ARG A 90 -4.74 14.34 12.90
C ARG A 90 -5.31 13.79 11.59
N ALA A 91 -6.49 14.23 11.18
CA ALA A 91 -7.09 13.82 9.91
C ALA A 91 -6.27 14.35 8.72
N ASP A 92 -5.82 15.60 8.81
CA ASP A 92 -4.91 16.20 7.83
C ASP A 92 -3.61 15.39 7.69
N SER A 93 -2.99 15.02 8.81
CA SER A 93 -1.81 14.15 8.86
C SER A 93 -2.09 12.81 8.16
N ILE A 94 -3.11 12.06 8.58
CA ILE A 94 -3.36 10.72 8.01
C ILE A 94 -3.62 10.81 6.50
N ILE A 95 -4.47 11.72 6.04
CA ILE A 95 -4.75 11.88 4.61
C ILE A 95 -3.53 12.40 3.85
N GLY A 96 -2.70 13.26 4.47
CA GLY A 96 -1.39 13.64 3.92
C GLY A 96 -0.50 12.43 3.70
N GLY A 97 -0.47 11.49 4.64
CA GLY A 97 0.22 10.22 4.50
C GLY A 97 -0.31 9.37 3.35
N LEU A 98 -1.63 9.20 3.25
CA LEU A 98 -2.24 8.46 2.14
C LEU A 98 -1.96 9.10 0.78
N CYS A 99 -1.96 10.44 0.70
CA CYS A 99 -1.56 11.17 -0.50
C CYS A 99 -0.08 10.92 -0.85
N GLY A 100 0.80 10.94 0.16
CA GLY A 100 2.22 10.61 0.00
C GLY A 100 2.43 9.18 -0.51
N LEU A 101 1.70 8.21 0.06
CA LEU A 101 1.67 6.84 -0.42
C LEU A 101 1.25 6.78 -1.89
N CYS A 102 0.12 7.39 -2.27
CA CYS A 102 -0.37 7.38 -3.65
C CYS A 102 0.65 7.97 -4.66
N ALA A 103 1.44 8.97 -4.26
CA ALA A 103 2.51 9.52 -5.08
C ALA A 103 3.70 8.55 -5.24
N ALA A 104 3.91 7.63 -4.29
CA ALA A 104 5.03 6.70 -4.24
C ALA A 104 4.65 5.22 -4.41
N VAL A 105 3.37 4.91 -4.73
CA VAL A 105 2.86 3.54 -4.87
C VAL A 105 3.74 2.74 -5.83
N PRO A 106 4.30 1.59 -5.40
CA PRO A 106 5.03 0.68 -6.26
C PRO A 106 4.16 0.13 -7.39
N ASP A 107 4.77 -0.18 -8.52
CA ASP A 107 4.10 -0.69 -9.71
C ASP A 107 3.73 -2.18 -9.59
N THR A 108 2.97 -2.54 -8.55
CA THR A 108 2.44 -3.90 -8.37
C THR A 108 0.97 -3.87 -7.98
N ALA A 109 0.23 -4.91 -8.39
CA ALA A 109 -1.19 -5.02 -8.10
C ALA A 109 -1.49 -5.06 -6.59
N ALA A 110 -0.63 -5.69 -5.80
CA ALA A 110 -0.77 -5.78 -4.34
C ALA A 110 -0.78 -4.37 -3.68
N TRP A 111 0.10 -3.46 -4.11
CA TRP A 111 0.13 -2.10 -3.57
C TRP A 111 -1.06 -1.26 -4.02
N VAL A 112 -1.54 -1.44 -5.25
CA VAL A 112 -2.76 -0.76 -5.72
C VAL A 112 -3.99 -1.26 -4.96
N LYS A 113 -4.11 -2.58 -4.74
CA LYS A 113 -5.16 -3.16 -3.89
C LYS A 113 -5.06 -2.62 -2.45
N LEU A 114 -3.86 -2.52 -1.87
CA LEU A 114 -3.66 -1.92 -0.56
C LEU A 114 -4.22 -0.49 -0.48
N VAL A 115 -3.93 0.36 -1.46
CA VAL A 115 -4.49 1.72 -1.53
C VAL A 115 -6.01 1.67 -1.61
N GLN A 116 -6.58 0.76 -2.41
CA GLN A 116 -8.04 0.57 -2.47
C GLN A 116 -8.60 0.30 -1.07
N HIS A 117 -8.00 -0.63 -0.33
CA HIS A 117 -8.42 -0.99 1.02
C HIS A 117 -8.25 0.15 2.04
N LEU A 118 -7.18 0.94 1.95
CA LEU A 118 -6.95 2.11 2.82
C LEU A 118 -7.96 3.24 2.58
N PHE A 119 -8.56 3.31 1.40
CA PHE A 119 -9.62 4.27 1.04
C PHE A 119 -11.03 3.67 1.08
N THR A 120 -11.16 2.43 1.52
CA THR A 120 -12.44 1.74 1.74
C THR A 120 -12.78 1.81 3.23
N ASP A 121 -14.07 1.93 3.55
CA ASP A 121 -14.51 1.95 4.95
C ASP A 121 -13.99 0.67 5.66
N PRO A 122 -13.21 0.78 6.76
CA PRO A 122 -12.68 -0.39 7.44
C PRO A 122 -13.76 -1.27 8.07
N ASP A 123 -14.97 -0.74 8.30
CA ASP A 123 -16.12 -1.53 8.78
C ASP A 123 -16.85 -2.26 7.63
N SER A 124 -16.52 -1.94 6.37
CA SER A 124 -17.09 -2.64 5.22
C SER A 124 -16.39 -3.98 5.00
N ALA A 125 -17.18 -5.06 4.99
CA ALA A 125 -16.73 -6.43 4.73
C ALA A 125 -16.41 -6.71 3.24
N GLN A 126 -16.27 -5.67 2.41
CA GLN A 126 -16.06 -5.82 0.98
C GLN A 126 -14.57 -5.74 0.65
N GLY A 127 -14.01 -6.87 0.26
CA GLY A 127 -12.72 -6.90 -0.41
C GLY A 127 -12.16 -8.31 -0.51
N ASP A 128 -11.44 -8.57 -1.59
CA ASP A 128 -10.55 -9.73 -1.68
C ASP A 128 -9.55 -9.68 -0.53
N ALA A 129 -9.06 -10.84 -0.09
CA ALA A 129 -8.01 -10.88 0.92
C ALA A 129 -6.78 -10.11 0.40
N LEU A 130 -6.22 -9.23 1.23
CA LEU A 130 -4.93 -8.62 0.94
C LEU A 130 -3.85 -9.70 0.99
N ASP A 131 -3.02 -9.74 -0.05
CA ASP A 131 -1.87 -10.63 -0.07
C ASP A 131 -0.85 -10.21 1.02
N GLU A 132 -0.32 -11.18 1.75
CA GLU A 132 0.90 -11.02 2.55
C GLU A 132 2.05 -10.76 1.55
N PRO A 133 2.54 -9.51 1.43
CA PRO A 133 3.29 -8.87 2.52
C PRO A 133 2.81 -7.46 2.92
N VAL A 134 1.67 -6.98 2.41
CA VAL A 134 1.19 -5.61 2.66
C VAL A 134 -0.01 -5.53 3.60
N ALA A 135 -0.59 -6.68 3.97
CA ALA A 135 -1.76 -6.76 4.84
C ALA A 135 -1.56 -6.06 6.20
N TRP A 136 -0.37 -6.19 6.80
CA TRP A 136 -0.03 -5.54 8.07
C TRP A 136 -0.11 -4.01 8.02
N LEU A 137 0.15 -3.40 6.85
CA LEU A 137 0.13 -1.95 6.71
C LEU A 137 -1.28 -1.40 6.84
N ARG A 138 -2.28 -2.14 6.33
CA ARG A 138 -3.68 -1.80 6.52
C ARG A 138 -3.99 -1.69 8.01
N THR A 139 -3.63 -2.71 8.80
CA THR A 139 -3.83 -2.69 10.26
C THR A 139 -3.12 -1.50 10.92
N ALA A 140 -1.88 -1.20 10.52
CA ALA A 140 -1.14 -0.07 11.10
C ALA A 140 -1.79 1.29 10.81
N VAL A 141 -2.37 1.47 9.62
CA VAL A 141 -3.08 2.71 9.25
C VAL A 141 -4.48 2.75 9.87
N ASP A 142 -5.20 1.63 9.90
CA ASP A 142 -6.52 1.49 10.55
C ASP A 142 -6.42 1.81 12.06
N ASP A 143 -5.36 1.33 12.74
CA ASP A 143 -5.05 1.68 14.13
C ASP A 143 -4.81 3.20 14.29
N ALA A 144 -4.05 3.81 13.37
CA ALA A 144 -3.86 5.27 13.35
C ALA A 144 -5.18 6.02 13.08
N MET A 145 -6.11 5.39 12.35
CA MET A 145 -7.48 5.86 12.13
C MET A 145 -8.46 5.54 13.27
N GLY A 146 -8.02 4.87 14.35
CA GLY A 146 -8.81 4.64 15.56
C GLY A 146 -9.68 3.37 15.59
N SER A 147 -9.47 2.40 14.69
CA SER A 147 -10.07 1.07 14.85
C SER A 147 -9.36 0.28 15.97
N SER A 148 -10.12 -0.51 16.74
CA SER A 148 -9.68 -1.19 17.96
C SER A 148 -8.32 -1.92 17.87
N LEU A 149 -7.50 -1.73 18.92
CA LEU A 149 -6.21 -2.38 19.16
C LEU A 149 -6.37 -3.84 19.61
N GLU A 150 -6.80 -4.73 18.72
CA GLU A 150 -6.74 -6.18 18.99
C GLU A 150 -5.97 -6.91 17.90
N GLY A 151 -4.65 -6.78 17.95
CA GLY A 151 -3.73 -7.50 17.06
C GLY A 151 -2.44 -7.89 17.77
N GLY A 152 -2.32 -9.18 18.12
CA GLY A 152 -1.16 -9.78 18.79
C GLY A 152 0.06 -10.01 17.88
N ASN A 153 0.38 -9.07 16.97
CA ASN A 153 1.54 -9.22 16.11
C ASN A 153 2.82 -8.95 16.90
N THR A 154 3.69 -9.95 17.00
CA THR A 154 4.97 -9.88 17.71
C THR A 154 6.14 -9.44 16.82
N ASP A 155 5.90 -9.25 15.52
CA ASP A 155 6.93 -8.78 14.60
C ASP A 155 7.35 -7.33 14.93
N PRO A 156 8.64 -7.05 15.15
CA PRO A 156 9.14 -5.71 15.41
C PRO A 156 8.81 -4.69 14.33
N ASP A 157 8.79 -5.09 13.05
CA ASP A 157 8.69 -4.14 11.95
C ASP A 157 7.32 -3.44 11.90
N PRO A 158 6.17 -4.16 11.84
CA PRO A 158 4.84 -3.55 11.91
C PRO A 158 4.66 -2.65 13.14
N LEU A 159 5.18 -3.06 14.31
CA LEU A 159 5.09 -2.28 15.54
C LEU A 159 5.91 -0.98 15.47
N LEU A 160 7.15 -1.04 14.99
CA LEU A 160 7.99 0.15 14.77
C LEU A 160 7.30 1.15 13.84
N PHE A 161 6.76 0.65 12.72
CA PHE A 161 6.08 1.51 11.75
C PHE A 161 4.84 2.16 12.35
N ARG A 162 3.98 1.37 13.00
CA ARG A 162 2.74 1.86 13.62
C ARG A 162 3.02 2.90 14.70
N THR A 163 3.98 2.63 15.60
CA THR A 163 4.32 3.57 16.67
C THR A 163 4.82 4.89 16.10
N LEU A 164 5.69 4.86 15.08
CA LEU A 164 6.16 6.09 14.44
C LEU A 164 5.03 6.82 13.71
N LEU A 165 4.17 6.12 12.98
CA LEU A 165 3.05 6.72 12.27
C LEU A 165 2.12 7.49 13.22
N ALA A 166 1.78 6.89 14.37
CA ALA A 166 0.96 7.52 15.41
C ALA A 166 1.66 8.74 16.03
N GLU A 167 2.97 8.66 16.27
CA GLU A 167 3.76 9.76 16.80
C GLU A 167 3.81 10.94 15.81
N LEU A 168 4.05 10.68 14.53
CA LEU A 168 4.09 11.70 13.49
C LEU A 168 2.71 12.36 13.28
N ALA A 169 1.62 11.60 13.40
CA ALA A 169 0.27 12.14 13.28
C ALA A 169 -0.12 13.12 14.43
N GLY A 170 0.64 13.10 15.54
CA GLY A 170 0.44 14.00 16.68
C GLY A 170 1.41 15.17 16.77
N ARG A 171 2.41 15.26 15.88
CA ARG A 171 3.43 16.33 15.88
C ARG A 171 3.00 17.49 14.96
N ASP A 172 3.31 18.73 15.34
CA ASP A 172 3.15 19.89 14.46
C ASP A 172 4.44 20.12 13.65
N PRO A 173 4.41 20.10 12.31
CA PRO A 173 5.52 20.49 11.46
C PRO A 173 6.16 21.84 11.79
N SER A 174 5.43 22.78 12.39
CA SER A 174 6.00 24.07 12.78
C SER A 174 7.08 23.98 13.86
N ASP A 175 7.11 22.89 14.63
CA ASP A 175 8.11 22.66 15.68
C ASP A 175 9.49 22.31 15.10
N GLY A 176 9.57 22.10 13.79
CA GLY A 176 10.79 21.73 13.08
C GLY A 176 11.06 20.21 13.13
N TRP A 177 12.13 19.80 12.44
CA TRP A 177 12.52 18.40 12.35
C TRP A 177 13.81 18.12 13.14
N ASN A 178 13.71 17.23 14.13
CA ASN A 178 14.86 16.70 14.87
C ASN A 178 14.86 15.17 14.83
N ALA A 179 15.63 14.60 13.90
CA ALA A 179 15.66 13.16 13.66
C ALA A 179 16.07 12.34 14.90
N SER A 180 17.00 12.84 15.71
CA SER A 180 17.46 12.13 16.92
C SER A 180 16.35 12.07 17.97
N GLU A 181 15.61 13.16 18.16
CA GLU A 181 14.49 13.22 19.10
C GLU A 181 13.31 12.35 18.65
N VAL A 182 13.01 12.32 17.35
CA VAL A 182 12.01 11.39 16.78
C VAL A 182 12.41 9.94 17.01
N LEU A 183 13.69 9.59 16.80
CA LEU A 183 14.18 8.24 17.07
C LEU A 183 14.09 7.89 18.58
N GLU A 184 14.47 8.80 19.47
CA GLU A 184 14.38 8.60 20.91
C GLU A 184 12.93 8.43 21.38
N SER A 185 12.01 9.25 20.88
CA SER A 185 10.59 9.18 21.19
C SER A 185 9.96 7.89 20.69
N LEU A 186 10.29 7.47 19.46
CA LEU A 186 9.88 6.18 18.91
C LEU A 186 10.30 5.04 19.82
N LEU A 187 11.59 4.98 20.17
CA LEU A 187 12.15 3.90 21.01
C LEU A 187 11.57 3.91 22.43
N GLY A 188 11.32 5.10 22.99
CA GLY A 188 10.68 5.27 24.30
C GLY A 188 9.22 4.82 24.34
N SER A 189 8.54 4.85 23.18
CA SER A 189 7.13 4.46 23.04
C SER A 189 6.92 2.98 22.68
N LEU A 190 8.00 2.22 22.49
CA LEU A 190 7.91 0.78 22.21
C LEU A 190 7.61 -0.05 23.48
N PRO A 191 6.88 -1.17 23.36
CA PRO A 191 6.71 -2.11 24.45
C PRO A 191 8.07 -2.64 24.97
N PRO A 192 8.24 -2.83 26.29
CA PRO A 192 9.52 -3.29 26.89
C PRO A 192 10.06 -4.60 26.30
N ALA A 193 9.16 -5.52 25.90
CA ALA A 193 9.54 -6.78 25.27
C ALA A 193 10.21 -6.59 23.90
N LEU A 194 9.83 -5.55 23.16
CA LEU A 194 10.37 -5.23 21.84
C LEU A 194 11.66 -4.43 21.94
N SER A 195 11.69 -3.42 22.80
CA SER A 195 12.88 -2.58 23.02
C SER A 195 14.07 -3.37 23.60
N ALA A 196 13.81 -4.50 24.27
CA ALA A 196 14.85 -5.42 24.74
C ALA A 196 15.44 -6.32 23.64
N GLN A 197 14.79 -6.47 22.48
CA GLN A 197 15.29 -7.33 21.40
C GLN A 197 16.63 -6.80 20.87
N SER A 198 17.58 -7.71 20.63
CA SER A 198 18.95 -7.33 20.25
C SER A 198 19.01 -6.70 18.87
N ASP A 199 18.22 -7.21 17.92
CA ASP A 199 18.18 -6.72 16.54
C ASP A 199 17.58 -5.31 16.44
N VAL A 200 16.56 -4.98 17.24
CA VAL A 200 15.99 -3.63 17.33
C VAL A 200 17.00 -2.66 17.94
N ARG A 201 17.69 -3.04 19.01
CA ARG A 201 18.74 -2.21 19.63
C ARG A 201 19.93 -2.00 18.72
N ASP A 202 20.36 -3.05 18.01
CA ASP A 202 21.44 -2.95 17.04
C ASP A 202 21.06 -2.03 15.89
N TRP A 203 19.84 -2.15 15.36
CA TRP A 203 19.32 -1.23 14.35
C TRP A 203 19.27 0.21 14.86
N ALA A 204 18.68 0.46 16.03
CA ALA A 204 18.57 1.79 16.61
C ALA A 204 19.95 2.45 16.80
N ARG A 205 20.95 1.69 17.26
CA ARG A 205 22.34 2.17 17.35
C ARG A 205 22.88 2.54 15.97
N ILE A 206 22.67 1.70 14.94
CA ILE A 206 23.12 1.99 13.57
C ILE A 206 22.49 3.28 13.05
N VAL A 207 21.19 3.49 13.27
CA VAL A 207 20.52 4.73 12.88
C VAL A 207 21.10 5.92 13.63
N GLY A 208 21.31 5.82 14.95
CA GLY A 208 21.94 6.89 15.74
C GLY A 208 23.37 7.22 15.28
N ASP A 209 24.17 6.22 14.92
CA ASP A 209 25.51 6.42 14.38
C ASP A 209 25.47 7.13 13.02
N VAL A 210 24.48 6.82 12.19
CA VAL A 210 24.25 7.52 10.92
C VAL A 210 23.83 8.97 11.15
N LEU A 211 22.84 9.21 12.01
CA LEU A 211 22.34 10.56 12.31
C LEU A 211 23.41 11.45 12.94
N SER A 212 24.37 10.85 13.67
CA SER A 212 25.53 11.54 14.25
C SER A 212 26.76 11.57 13.34
N ASN A 213 26.63 11.18 12.06
CA ASN A 213 27.71 11.15 11.06
C ASN A 213 28.93 10.26 11.44
N LYS A 214 28.73 9.28 12.32
CA LYS A 214 29.76 8.28 12.69
C LYS A 214 29.81 7.12 11.71
N ARG A 215 28.78 6.98 10.86
CA ARG A 215 28.64 5.89 9.90
C ARG A 215 28.02 6.38 8.60
N GLU A 216 28.55 5.92 7.47
CA GLU A 216 27.95 6.16 6.16
C GLU A 216 26.68 5.32 5.94
N VAL A 217 25.73 5.90 5.21
CA VAL A 217 24.47 5.26 4.88
C VAL A 217 24.65 4.30 3.71
N ALA A 218 24.34 3.03 3.92
CA ALA A 218 24.25 2.05 2.85
C ALA A 218 22.98 2.30 2.00
N ALA A 219 22.93 1.70 0.81
CA ALA A 219 21.74 1.77 -0.04
C ALA A 219 20.49 1.24 0.69
N LEU A 220 19.39 1.99 0.63
CA LEU A 220 18.11 1.68 1.27
C LEU A 220 17.19 0.92 0.29
N SER A 221 17.71 -0.14 -0.32
CA SER A 221 16.96 -1.03 -1.23
C SER A 221 15.82 -1.77 -0.51
N ASP A 222 14.93 -2.40 -1.28
CA ASP A 222 13.86 -3.27 -0.75
C ASP A 222 14.39 -4.64 -0.22
N GLU A 223 15.70 -4.79 -0.04
CA GLU A 223 16.31 -6.00 0.52
C GLU A 223 16.39 -5.95 2.06
N GLY A 224 15.92 -7.00 2.72
CA GLY A 224 15.91 -7.08 4.18
C GLY A 224 14.69 -6.37 4.79
N SER A 225 14.85 -5.72 5.94
CA SER A 225 13.75 -5.01 6.62
C SER A 225 13.42 -3.70 5.89
N ILE A 226 12.33 -3.72 5.11
CA ILE A 226 11.82 -2.58 4.35
C ILE A 226 11.37 -1.47 5.31
N VAL A 227 10.70 -1.83 6.40
CA VAL A 227 10.20 -0.87 7.40
C VAL A 227 11.33 -0.09 8.05
N ARG A 228 12.35 -0.77 8.59
CA ARG A 228 13.47 -0.11 9.27
C ARG A 228 14.23 0.82 8.33
N ARG A 229 14.32 0.46 7.05
CA ARG A 229 14.92 1.30 6.00
C ARG A 229 14.05 2.49 5.63
N ALA A 230 12.73 2.32 5.61
CA ALA A 230 11.78 3.41 5.38
C ALA A 230 11.82 4.43 6.53
N ILE A 231 11.87 3.95 7.79
CA ILE A 231 12.06 4.81 8.97
C ILE A 231 13.39 5.56 8.87
N MET A 232 14.49 4.86 8.55
CA MET A 232 15.79 5.51 8.36
C MET A 232 15.76 6.56 7.24
N LEU A 233 15.06 6.29 6.13
CA LEU A 233 14.89 7.25 5.04
C LEU A 233 14.12 8.49 5.49
N MET A 234 13.01 8.32 6.23
CA MET A 234 12.24 9.41 6.82
C MET A 234 13.08 10.26 7.78
N LEU A 235 13.87 9.63 8.65
CA LEU A 235 14.77 10.31 9.58
C LEU A 235 15.82 11.18 8.87
N LEU A 236 16.32 10.71 7.73
CA LEU A 236 17.29 11.44 6.91
C LEU A 236 16.65 12.50 5.99
N ARG A 237 15.41 12.31 5.56
CA ARG A 237 14.73 13.13 4.54
C ARG A 237 13.24 13.30 4.89
N PRO A 238 12.89 14.19 5.83
CA PRO A 238 11.50 14.33 6.25
C PRO A 238 10.60 14.93 5.18
N GLU A 239 11.16 15.68 4.21
CA GLU A 239 10.37 16.36 3.18
C GLU A 239 9.89 15.38 2.09
N PRO A 240 8.58 15.39 1.74
CA PRO A 240 8.01 14.45 0.78
C PRO A 240 8.71 14.44 -0.59
N LYS A 241 9.14 15.61 -1.07
CA LYS A 241 9.86 15.73 -2.35
C LYS A 241 11.20 14.98 -2.34
N ASP A 242 11.90 14.95 -1.21
CA ASP A 242 13.22 14.35 -1.07
C ASP A 242 13.13 12.83 -0.92
N ILE A 243 12.03 12.34 -0.34
CA ILE A 243 11.64 10.93 -0.34
C ILE A 243 11.38 10.46 -1.78
N LEU A 244 10.54 11.17 -2.54
CA LEU A 244 10.23 10.80 -3.92
C LEU A 244 11.46 10.81 -4.83
N ALA A 245 12.44 11.68 -4.53
CA ALA A 245 13.72 11.72 -5.25
C ALA A 245 14.76 10.70 -4.74
N ALA A 246 14.51 9.99 -3.63
CA ALA A 246 15.52 9.17 -2.95
C ALA A 246 16.04 8.00 -3.78
N GLY A 247 15.20 7.40 -4.64
CA GLY A 247 15.60 6.32 -5.55
C GLY A 247 16.70 6.70 -6.54
N ARG A 248 16.79 7.99 -6.91
CA ARG A 248 17.81 8.54 -7.83
C ARG A 248 19.02 9.15 -7.11
N SER A 249 19.03 9.10 -5.78
CA SER A 249 20.10 9.68 -4.96
C SER A 249 21.16 8.63 -4.58
N SER A 250 22.18 9.06 -3.83
CA SER A 250 23.16 8.14 -3.24
C SER A 250 22.53 7.08 -2.33
N LEU A 251 21.36 7.36 -1.75
CA LEU A 251 20.63 6.42 -0.89
C LEU A 251 19.99 5.26 -1.66
N ARG A 252 19.74 5.41 -2.97
CA ARG A 252 19.15 4.38 -3.85
C ARG A 252 17.97 3.65 -3.19
N ALA A 253 17.01 4.43 -2.68
CA ALA A 253 15.85 3.89 -1.99
C ALA A 253 15.04 2.96 -2.91
N GLY A 254 14.66 1.79 -2.40
CA GLY A 254 13.76 0.87 -3.09
C GLY A 254 12.35 1.44 -3.21
N HIS A 255 11.51 0.83 -4.06
CA HIS A 255 10.17 1.34 -4.31
C HIS A 255 9.28 1.15 -3.09
N GLN A 256 9.37 0.00 -2.41
CA GLN A 256 8.58 -0.27 -1.20
C GLN A 256 9.07 0.56 -0.02
N VAL A 257 10.39 0.72 0.13
CA VAL A 257 10.99 1.64 1.12
C VAL A 257 10.51 3.07 0.90
N SER A 258 10.50 3.55 -0.35
CA SER A 258 10.05 4.91 -0.69
C SER A 258 8.56 5.09 -0.44
N ALA A 259 7.73 4.08 -0.72
CA ALA A 259 6.29 4.11 -0.47
C ALA A 259 5.96 4.27 1.01
N LEU A 260 6.59 3.46 1.87
CA LEU A 260 6.42 3.55 3.32
C LEU A 260 6.96 4.86 3.90
N ALA A 261 8.11 5.33 3.41
CA ALA A 261 8.67 6.60 3.86
C ALA A 261 7.83 7.79 3.38
N ALA A 262 7.20 7.71 2.20
CA ALA A 262 6.31 8.75 1.69
C ALA A 262 5.01 8.82 2.49
N LEU A 263 4.49 7.67 2.95
CA LEU A 263 3.39 7.60 3.91
C LEU A 263 3.76 8.34 5.21
N LEU A 264 4.90 8.01 5.83
CA LEU A 264 5.36 8.67 7.07
C LEU A 264 5.60 10.17 6.88
N SER A 265 6.26 10.55 5.78
CA SER A 265 6.57 11.94 5.45
C SER A 265 5.33 12.77 5.16
N GLY A 266 4.36 12.19 4.44
CA GLY A 266 3.05 12.79 4.25
C GLY A 266 2.27 12.92 5.56
N THR A 267 2.39 11.94 6.46
CA THR A 267 1.76 12.00 7.78
C THR A 267 2.32 13.11 8.65
N TRP A 268 3.64 13.28 8.64
CA TRP A 268 4.27 14.42 9.31
C TRP A 268 3.81 15.74 8.70
N ALA A 269 3.90 15.90 7.37
CA ALA A 269 3.60 17.18 6.72
C ALA A 269 2.12 17.59 6.82
N GLY A 270 1.20 16.63 6.68
CA GLY A 270 -0.23 16.88 6.55
C GLY A 270 -0.64 17.26 5.13
N LEU A 271 -1.86 16.90 4.72
CA LEU A 271 -2.39 17.12 3.37
C LEU A 271 -2.29 18.59 2.97
N GLU A 272 -2.64 19.53 3.84
CA GLU A 272 -2.67 20.96 3.52
C GLU A 272 -1.29 21.49 3.11
N ARG A 273 -0.22 21.06 3.79
CA ARG A 273 1.15 21.52 3.54
C ARG A 273 1.85 20.76 2.40
N LEU A 274 1.24 19.69 1.87
CA LEU A 274 1.83 18.97 0.75
C LEU A 274 1.92 19.85 -0.52
N PRO A 275 3.05 19.78 -1.25
CA PRO A 275 3.18 20.41 -2.56
C PRO A 275 2.11 19.96 -3.57
N ASN A 276 1.63 20.90 -4.41
CA ASN A 276 0.56 20.64 -5.39
C ASN A 276 0.90 19.52 -6.39
N ASN A 277 2.17 19.34 -6.75
CA ASN A 277 2.58 18.23 -7.62
C ASN A 277 2.41 16.86 -6.95
N ILE A 278 2.54 16.77 -5.62
CA ILE A 278 2.29 15.54 -4.87
C ILE A 278 0.79 15.31 -4.72
N LYS A 279 0.03 16.36 -4.36
CA LYS A 279 -1.44 16.32 -4.32
C LYS A 279 -2.04 15.84 -5.64
N ALA A 280 -1.59 16.40 -6.76
CA ALA A 280 -2.04 16.02 -8.10
C ALA A 280 -1.63 14.58 -8.51
N SER A 281 -0.54 14.05 -7.95
CA SER A 281 -0.10 12.68 -8.20
C SER A 281 -0.85 11.65 -7.35
N GLY A 282 -1.37 12.08 -6.19
CA GLY A 282 -2.13 11.27 -5.25
C GLY A 282 -3.62 11.13 -5.56
N GLY A 283 -4.09 11.76 -6.64
CA GLY A 283 -5.49 11.78 -7.08
C GLY A 283 -6.03 13.19 -7.24
N GLU A 284 -7.33 13.31 -7.54
CA GLU A 284 -7.99 14.61 -7.48
C GLU A 284 -8.08 15.09 -6.02
N PHE A 285 -7.62 16.33 -5.76
CA PHE A 285 -7.61 16.92 -4.41
C PHE A 285 -8.99 16.87 -3.72
N SER A 286 -10.07 17.00 -4.50
CA SER A 286 -11.45 16.85 -4.04
C SER A 286 -11.73 15.51 -3.37
N LEU A 287 -11.18 14.40 -3.90
CA LEU A 287 -11.34 13.07 -3.31
C LEU A 287 -10.62 12.99 -1.96
N LEU A 288 -9.39 13.52 -1.88
CA LEU A 288 -8.61 13.54 -0.64
C LEU A 288 -9.29 14.43 0.42
N ALA A 289 -9.84 15.57 0.02
CA ALA A 289 -10.60 16.44 0.91
C ALA A 289 -11.91 15.80 1.38
N GLN A 290 -12.60 15.03 0.52
CA GLN A 290 -13.76 14.23 0.90
C GLN A 290 -13.37 13.13 1.91
N ALA A 291 -12.26 12.42 1.70
CA ALA A 291 -11.75 11.42 2.65
C ALA A 291 -11.42 12.06 4.00
N LYS A 292 -10.78 13.25 4.01
CA LYS A 292 -10.50 14.02 5.22
C LYS A 292 -11.79 14.35 5.98
N ALA A 293 -12.80 14.88 5.29
CA ALA A 293 -14.09 15.22 5.90
C ALA A 293 -14.78 13.98 6.50
N ALA A 294 -14.80 12.86 5.76
CA ALA A 294 -15.37 11.60 6.23
C ALA A 294 -14.66 11.07 7.49
N LEU A 295 -13.32 11.15 7.54
CA LEU A 295 -12.54 10.74 8.71
C LEU A 295 -12.81 11.63 9.93
N ILE A 296 -12.89 12.95 9.75
CA ILE A 296 -13.26 13.89 10.82
C ILE A 296 -14.64 13.56 11.37
N ASN A 297 -15.63 13.39 10.49
CA ASN A 297 -17.00 13.06 10.88
C ASN A 297 -17.07 11.72 11.61
N ARG A 298 -16.29 10.73 11.19
CA ARG A 298 -16.22 9.44 11.88
C ARG A 298 -15.70 9.58 13.31
N TRP A 299 -14.65 10.35 13.53
CA TRP A 299 -14.12 10.56 14.87
C TRP A 299 -15.06 11.38 15.75
N LEU A 300 -15.72 12.40 15.19
CA LEU A 300 -16.75 13.14 15.92
C LEU A 300 -17.96 12.25 16.26
N ALA A 301 -18.31 11.29 15.41
CA ALA A 301 -19.39 10.32 15.66
C ALA A 301 -19.12 9.38 16.83
N LEU A 302 -17.85 9.15 17.18
CA LEU A 302 -17.47 8.34 18.33
C LEU A 302 -17.71 9.07 19.66
N ASP A 303 -17.77 10.41 19.64
CA ASP A 303 -17.82 11.24 20.85
C ASP A 303 -19.24 11.70 21.24
N ASP A 304 -20.20 11.88 20.32
CA ASP A 304 -21.63 12.06 20.66
C ASP A 304 -22.56 11.93 19.44
N THR A 305 -23.73 11.31 19.59
CA THR A 305 -24.68 11.07 18.51
C THR A 305 -25.60 12.27 18.26
N ALA A 306 -25.26 13.15 17.33
CA ALA A 306 -26.21 14.13 16.77
C ALA A 306 -25.83 14.55 15.34
N ASN A 307 -26.79 14.51 14.41
CA ASN A 307 -26.81 15.15 13.07
C ASN A 307 -25.47 15.27 12.30
N LEU A 308 -24.61 14.25 12.39
CA LEU A 308 -23.41 14.19 11.57
C LEU A 308 -23.80 13.89 10.12
N PRO A 309 -23.19 14.57 9.15
CA PRO A 309 -23.44 14.26 7.76
C PRO A 309 -22.92 12.85 7.48
N LEU A 310 -23.81 11.98 6.99
CA LEU A 310 -23.45 10.66 6.46
C LEU A 310 -22.53 10.86 5.25
N THR A 311 -21.24 10.99 5.53
CA THR A 311 -20.20 11.08 4.51
C THR A 311 -19.62 9.69 4.41
N GLU A 312 -20.11 8.91 3.45
CA GLU A 312 -19.49 7.64 3.12
C GLU A 312 -18.02 7.88 2.77
N PHE A 313 -17.15 7.02 3.27
CA PHE A 313 -15.75 7.00 2.83
C PHE A 313 -15.69 6.64 1.34
N LEU A 314 -14.56 6.93 0.69
CA LEU A 314 -14.50 6.98 -0.78
C LEU A 314 -14.91 5.67 -1.49
N ASN A 315 -14.68 4.50 -0.87
CA ASN A 315 -15.02 3.18 -1.41
C ASN A 315 -14.63 3.02 -2.90
N PRO A 316 -13.32 3.13 -3.24
CA PRO A 316 -12.86 3.13 -4.61
C PRO A 316 -13.07 1.78 -5.32
N LEU A 317 -13.45 1.86 -6.60
CA LEU A 317 -13.55 0.73 -7.50
C LEU A 317 -12.21 0.54 -8.25
N LEU A 318 -11.65 -0.66 -8.20
CA LEU A 318 -10.49 -1.05 -8.99
C LEU A 318 -10.92 -1.58 -10.36
N GLU A 319 -10.61 -0.82 -11.40
CA GLU A 319 -10.69 -1.27 -12.78
C GLU A 319 -9.35 -1.81 -13.25
N SER A 320 -9.37 -2.98 -13.89
CA SER A 320 -8.19 -3.60 -14.48
C SER A 320 -8.39 -3.81 -15.98
N SER A 321 -7.37 -3.48 -16.77
CA SER A 321 -7.37 -3.75 -18.21
C SER A 321 -5.99 -4.19 -18.69
N ASP A 322 -5.97 -4.91 -19.80
CA ASP A 322 -4.72 -5.43 -20.38
C ASP A 322 -3.87 -4.29 -20.98
N ALA A 323 -2.59 -4.29 -20.63
CA ALA A 323 -1.57 -3.42 -21.24
C ALA A 323 -0.64 -4.28 -22.10
N GLY A 324 -1.18 -4.85 -23.18
CA GLY A 324 -0.45 -5.78 -24.03
C GLY A 324 -0.37 -7.21 -23.43
N PRO A 325 0.62 -8.01 -23.86
CA PRO A 325 0.64 -9.45 -23.61
C PRO A 325 0.85 -9.86 -22.15
N MET A 326 1.52 -9.00 -21.37
CA MET A 326 1.89 -9.25 -19.98
C MET A 326 1.70 -8.03 -19.07
N GLY A 327 1.54 -6.81 -19.62
CA GLY A 327 1.31 -5.62 -18.82
C GLY A 327 -0.15 -5.49 -18.37
N GLN A 328 -0.38 -4.62 -17.40
CA GLN A 328 -1.70 -4.36 -16.83
C GLN A 328 -1.86 -2.87 -16.53
N LYS A 329 -3.01 -2.28 -16.86
CA LYS A 329 -3.40 -0.95 -16.38
C LYS A 329 -4.38 -1.11 -15.24
N LEU A 330 -4.07 -0.49 -14.12
CA LEU A 330 -4.90 -0.44 -12.93
C LEU A 330 -5.35 1.00 -12.69
N VAL A 331 -6.65 1.19 -12.53
CA VAL A 331 -7.26 2.50 -12.27
C VAL A 331 -8.19 2.37 -11.08
N LEU A 332 -7.89 3.10 -10.00
CA LEU A 332 -8.80 3.27 -8.86
C LEU A 332 -9.68 4.48 -9.10
N LYS A 333 -11.01 4.29 -9.05
CA LYS A 333 -11.99 5.34 -9.26
C LYS A 333 -12.97 5.50 -8.11
N VAL A 334 -13.41 6.73 -7.89
CA VAL A 334 -14.47 7.09 -6.93
C VAL A 334 -15.45 8.00 -7.66
N GLY A 335 -16.71 7.59 -7.79
CA GLY A 335 -17.73 8.41 -8.47
C GLY A 335 -17.36 8.82 -9.92
N GLY A 336 -16.50 8.06 -10.60
CA GLY A 336 -15.99 8.37 -11.94
C GLY A 336 -14.69 9.19 -11.98
N GLN A 337 -14.28 9.81 -10.86
CA GLN A 337 -12.99 10.48 -10.73
C GLN A 337 -11.87 9.48 -10.47
N VAL A 338 -10.66 9.77 -10.96
CA VAL A 338 -9.49 8.89 -10.80
C VAL A 338 -8.72 9.25 -9.53
N LEU A 339 -8.66 8.32 -8.59
CA LEU A 339 -7.83 8.43 -7.39
C LEU A 339 -6.38 8.03 -7.69
N LEU A 340 -6.19 6.92 -8.38
CA LEU A 340 -4.87 6.39 -8.70
C LEU A 340 -4.88 5.72 -10.06
N ARG A 341 -3.82 5.94 -10.84
CA ARG A 341 -3.55 5.18 -12.06
C ARG A 341 -2.14 4.61 -12.01
N ARG A 342 -2.02 3.33 -12.34
CA ARG A 342 -0.74 2.63 -12.50
C ARG A 342 -0.76 1.77 -13.75
N ASP A 343 0.28 1.95 -14.56
CA ASP A 343 0.53 1.14 -15.74
C ASP A 343 1.67 0.19 -15.37
N ILE A 344 1.33 -1.05 -15.00
CA ILE A 344 2.28 -2.10 -14.63
C ILE A 344 2.86 -2.67 -15.91
N GLU A 345 4.13 -2.37 -16.16
CA GLU A 345 4.87 -2.96 -17.27
C GLU A 345 5.25 -4.41 -16.96
N ALA A 346 5.28 -5.24 -18.00
CA ALA A 346 5.78 -6.60 -17.88
C ALA A 346 7.28 -6.62 -17.56
N ASP A 347 7.72 -7.47 -16.63
CA ASP A 347 9.15 -7.65 -16.34
C ASP A 347 9.91 -8.00 -17.63
N VAL A 348 10.99 -7.25 -17.89
CA VAL A 348 11.77 -7.33 -19.13
C VAL A 348 12.39 -8.73 -19.30
N VAL A 349 12.80 -9.38 -18.20
CA VAL A 349 13.40 -10.71 -18.25
C VAL A 349 12.34 -11.73 -18.63
N LEU A 350 11.19 -11.73 -17.94
CA LEU A 350 10.11 -12.68 -18.25
C LEU A 350 9.54 -12.46 -19.66
N ARG A 351 9.41 -11.20 -20.09
CA ARG A 351 9.04 -10.88 -21.48
C ARG A 351 10.01 -11.48 -22.48
N SER A 352 11.32 -11.33 -22.25
CA SER A 352 12.36 -11.91 -23.12
C SER A 352 12.29 -13.44 -23.16
N VAL A 353 12.05 -14.09 -22.02
CA VAL A 353 11.87 -15.55 -21.95
C VAL A 353 10.64 -15.99 -22.76
N ARG A 354 9.53 -15.26 -22.61
CA ARG A 354 8.31 -15.54 -23.35
C ARG A 354 8.52 -15.40 -24.85
N ASP A 355 9.14 -14.31 -25.30
CA ASP A 355 9.43 -14.08 -26.72
C ASP A 355 10.34 -15.20 -27.28
N ALA A 356 11.35 -15.63 -26.50
CA ALA A 356 12.22 -16.75 -26.86
C ALA A 356 11.46 -18.09 -26.96
N ALA A 357 10.51 -18.34 -26.07
CA ALA A 357 9.65 -19.52 -26.11
C ALA A 357 8.66 -19.48 -27.29
N GLU A 358 8.08 -18.33 -27.60
CA GLU A 358 7.18 -18.15 -28.76
C GLU A 358 7.92 -18.43 -30.07
N LEU A 359 9.19 -18.03 -30.19
CA LEU A 359 10.05 -18.37 -31.35
C LEU A 359 10.30 -19.87 -31.51
N LEU A 360 10.16 -20.65 -30.43
CA LEU A 360 10.24 -22.12 -30.43
C LEU A 360 8.87 -22.79 -30.66
N GLY A 361 7.81 -22.01 -30.89
CA GLY A 361 6.44 -22.49 -30.99
C GLY A 361 5.81 -22.87 -29.66
N GLN A 362 6.42 -22.50 -28.53
CA GLN A 362 5.91 -22.76 -27.18
C GLN A 362 5.13 -21.54 -26.69
N LYS A 363 3.83 -21.71 -26.41
CA LYS A 363 2.97 -20.62 -25.93
C LYS A 363 2.90 -20.65 -24.40
N LEU A 364 3.74 -19.84 -23.77
CA LEU A 364 3.71 -19.68 -22.32
C LEU A 364 2.51 -18.82 -21.88
N ALA A 365 1.76 -19.30 -20.88
CA ALA A 365 0.73 -18.51 -20.22
C ALA A 365 1.37 -17.64 -19.14
N TYR A 366 0.92 -16.40 -18.96
CA TYR A 366 1.42 -15.51 -17.91
C TYR A 366 0.39 -15.39 -16.78
N ASP A 367 0.83 -15.74 -15.58
CA ASP A 367 0.11 -15.62 -14.31
C ASP A 367 0.53 -14.29 -13.66
N ARG A 368 -0.35 -13.29 -13.75
CA ARG A 368 -0.09 -11.91 -13.28
C ARG A 368 0.02 -11.81 -11.77
N ASP A 369 -0.80 -12.56 -11.05
CA ASP A 369 -0.85 -12.48 -9.59
C ASP A 369 0.44 -13.03 -8.96
N LYS A 370 1.04 -14.03 -9.61
CA LYS A 370 2.29 -14.66 -9.14
C LYS A 370 3.53 -14.23 -9.92
N ASP A 371 3.38 -13.29 -10.86
CA ASP A 371 4.41 -12.79 -11.78
C ASP A 371 5.29 -13.92 -12.36
N ARG A 372 4.64 -14.90 -12.99
CA ARG A 372 5.31 -16.09 -13.54
C ARG A 372 4.71 -16.58 -14.84
N LEU A 373 5.51 -17.22 -15.65
CA LEU A 373 5.08 -17.92 -16.86
C LEU A 373 4.80 -19.39 -16.55
N SER A 374 3.90 -20.03 -17.28
CA SER A 374 3.61 -21.45 -17.15
C SER A 374 3.43 -22.14 -18.50
N LEU A 375 3.76 -23.43 -18.53
CA LEU A 375 3.59 -24.30 -19.69
C LEU A 375 3.25 -25.70 -19.21
N ARG A 376 2.23 -26.30 -19.83
CA ARG A 376 1.84 -27.69 -19.58
C ARG A 376 2.54 -28.61 -20.57
N PHE A 377 3.21 -29.63 -20.05
CA PHE A 377 3.76 -30.74 -20.81
C PHE A 377 2.81 -31.93 -20.72
N ASP A 378 2.61 -32.61 -21.85
CA ASP A 378 1.86 -33.85 -21.93
C ASP A 378 2.83 -35.00 -22.19
N PHE A 379 2.73 -36.06 -21.40
CA PHE A 379 3.56 -37.26 -21.48
C PHE A 379 2.73 -38.48 -21.90
N GLU A 380 3.42 -39.58 -22.22
CA GLU A 380 2.77 -40.84 -22.53
C GLU A 380 1.89 -41.33 -21.37
N GLY A 381 0.78 -41.98 -21.71
CA GLY A 381 -0.19 -42.48 -20.72
C GLY A 381 -1.13 -41.41 -20.16
N GLY A 382 -1.18 -40.21 -20.75
CA GLY A 382 -2.10 -39.14 -20.37
C GLY A 382 -1.67 -38.35 -19.13
N ARG A 383 -0.45 -38.59 -18.63
CA ARG A 383 0.15 -37.82 -17.55
C ARG A 383 0.56 -36.45 -18.05
N THR A 384 0.56 -35.47 -17.15
CA THR A 384 0.93 -34.11 -17.50
C THR A 384 1.84 -33.54 -16.44
N GLN A 385 2.56 -32.48 -16.78
CA GLN A 385 3.33 -31.72 -15.80
C GLN A 385 3.27 -30.25 -16.15
N THR A 386 2.97 -29.40 -15.18
CA THR A 386 3.05 -27.95 -15.38
C THR A 386 4.40 -27.42 -14.90
N ILE A 387 5.16 -26.79 -15.80
CA ILE A 387 6.33 -26.01 -15.43
C ILE A 387 5.96 -24.55 -15.20
N PHE A 388 6.75 -23.89 -14.36
CA PHE A 388 6.68 -22.47 -14.07
C PHE A 388 8.04 -21.83 -14.34
N ILE A 389 8.02 -20.59 -14.84
CA ILE A 389 9.22 -19.77 -15.02
C ILE A 389 9.00 -18.45 -14.30
N GLU A 390 9.87 -18.15 -13.35
CA GLU A 390 9.83 -16.91 -12.57
C GLU A 390 11.23 -16.27 -12.52
N LYS A 391 11.30 -15.04 -12.05
CA LYS A 391 12.57 -14.37 -11.80
C LYS A 391 13.27 -15.03 -10.61
N GLY A 392 14.52 -15.44 -10.82
CA GLY A 392 15.35 -15.98 -9.75
C GLY A 392 16.01 -14.86 -8.94
N MET A 393 16.62 -15.25 -7.81
CA MET A 393 17.46 -14.33 -7.05
C MET A 393 18.70 -13.95 -7.87
N PRO A 394 19.12 -12.67 -7.86
CA PRO A 394 20.36 -12.28 -8.51
C PRO A 394 21.54 -13.14 -8.03
N ASP A 395 22.49 -13.40 -8.92
CA ASP A 395 23.70 -14.12 -8.51
C ASP A 395 24.57 -13.26 -7.56
N ARG A 396 25.67 -13.83 -7.06
CA ARG A 396 26.60 -13.10 -6.16
C ARG A 396 27.22 -11.84 -6.79
N ARG A 397 27.12 -11.67 -8.11
CA ARG A 397 27.62 -10.53 -8.87
C ARG A 397 26.49 -9.56 -9.27
N GLY A 398 25.25 -9.85 -8.89
CA GLY A 398 24.07 -9.05 -9.19
C GLY A 398 23.47 -9.30 -10.57
N HIS A 399 23.92 -10.32 -11.30
CA HIS A 399 23.33 -10.67 -12.59
C HIS A 399 21.91 -11.24 -12.39
N LYS A 400 21.01 -10.88 -13.31
CA LYS A 400 19.62 -11.35 -13.28
C LYS A 400 19.57 -12.83 -13.62
N THR A 401 18.76 -13.57 -12.89
CA THR A 401 18.54 -15.00 -13.12
C THR A 401 17.06 -15.28 -13.38
N ILE A 402 16.80 -16.39 -14.05
CA ILE A 402 15.47 -16.99 -14.13
C ILE A 402 15.50 -18.33 -13.42
N ARG A 403 14.36 -18.71 -12.85
CA ARG A 403 14.14 -20.04 -12.28
C ARG A 403 13.07 -20.74 -13.10
N ILE A 404 13.42 -21.90 -13.63
CA ILE A 404 12.48 -22.82 -14.28
C ILE A 404 12.26 -23.96 -13.31
N TRP A 405 11.00 -24.23 -12.95
CA TRP A 405 10.69 -25.22 -11.92
C TRP A 405 9.36 -25.92 -12.15
N SER A 406 9.19 -27.08 -11.52
CA SER A 406 7.95 -27.86 -11.51
C SER A 406 7.76 -28.53 -10.15
N PRO A 407 6.57 -28.46 -9.53
CA PRO A 407 6.26 -29.26 -8.35
C PRO A 407 6.22 -30.74 -8.70
N CYS A 408 6.63 -31.60 -7.77
CA CYS A 408 6.58 -33.05 -7.92
C CYS A 408 6.16 -33.81 -6.65
N MET A 409 5.96 -33.11 -5.53
CA MET A 409 5.37 -33.68 -4.31
C MET A 409 4.72 -32.58 -3.49
N ASP A 410 3.44 -32.74 -3.17
CA ASP A 410 2.71 -31.82 -2.29
C ASP A 410 3.22 -31.92 -0.85
N LEU A 411 3.35 -30.78 -0.17
CA LEU A 411 3.70 -30.64 1.25
C LEU A 411 2.73 -29.69 1.99
N SER A 412 1.61 -29.35 1.37
CA SER A 412 0.63 -28.38 1.91
C SER A 412 0.01 -28.83 3.23
N THR A 413 -0.15 -30.14 3.43
CA THR A 413 -0.73 -30.70 4.66
C THR A 413 0.30 -31.39 5.55
N ALA A 414 0.05 -31.43 6.86
CA ALA A 414 0.92 -32.12 7.82
C ALA A 414 1.12 -33.62 7.50
N THR A 415 0.09 -34.27 6.93
CA THR A 415 0.16 -35.66 6.48
C THR A 415 1.12 -35.81 5.29
N GLN A 416 1.06 -34.90 4.33
CA GLN A 416 1.95 -34.91 3.18
C GLN A 416 3.40 -34.59 3.60
N ARG A 417 3.62 -33.64 4.52
CA ARG A 417 4.96 -33.36 5.07
C ARG A 417 5.60 -34.56 5.75
N LYS A 418 4.82 -35.45 6.38
CA LYS A 418 5.36 -36.69 6.98
C LYS A 418 5.98 -37.64 5.94
N LYS A 419 5.71 -37.46 4.64
CA LYS A 419 6.38 -38.20 3.56
C LYS A 419 7.84 -37.80 3.38
N LEU A 420 8.24 -36.60 3.81
CA LEU A 420 9.64 -36.16 3.87
C LEU A 420 10.37 -36.83 5.04
N THR A 421 10.58 -38.14 4.89
CA THR A 421 11.39 -38.92 5.82
C THR A 421 12.88 -38.72 5.56
N LYS A 422 13.74 -39.10 6.52
CA LYS A 422 15.19 -39.14 6.30
C LYS A 422 15.58 -39.92 5.04
N LYS A 423 14.89 -41.04 4.76
CA LYS A 423 15.10 -41.85 3.55
C LYS A 423 14.75 -41.08 2.27
N MET A 424 13.69 -40.27 2.30
CA MET A 424 13.30 -39.42 1.17
C MET A 424 14.36 -38.34 0.92
N TYR A 425 14.84 -37.65 1.95
CA TYR A 425 15.94 -36.68 1.78
C TYR A 425 17.21 -37.35 1.23
N GLU A 426 17.58 -38.54 1.72
CA GLU A 426 18.70 -39.31 1.15
C GLU A 426 18.46 -39.68 -0.32
N HIS A 427 17.23 -40.02 -0.70
CA HIS A 427 16.87 -40.29 -2.09
C HIS A 427 17.02 -39.06 -2.99
N LEU A 428 16.46 -37.91 -2.57
CA LEU A 428 16.59 -36.63 -3.28
C LEU A 428 18.05 -36.21 -3.43
N MET A 429 18.88 -36.39 -2.39
CA MET A 429 20.32 -36.10 -2.46
C MET A 429 21.05 -37.01 -3.45
N ARG A 430 20.66 -38.30 -3.55
CA ARG A 430 21.21 -39.20 -4.57
C ARG A 430 20.79 -38.79 -5.98
N LEU A 431 19.54 -38.38 -6.19
CA LEU A 431 19.08 -37.86 -7.48
C LEU A 431 19.87 -36.61 -7.87
N ASN A 432 20.08 -35.67 -6.94
CA ASN A 432 20.89 -34.48 -7.16
C ASN A 432 22.37 -34.77 -7.44
N SER A 433 22.88 -35.96 -7.10
CA SER A 433 24.25 -36.38 -7.41
C SER A 433 24.40 -37.02 -8.79
N ALA A 434 23.30 -37.26 -9.51
CA ALA A 434 23.33 -37.88 -10.82
C ALA A 434 23.93 -36.91 -11.86
N PRO A 435 25.02 -37.28 -12.56
CA PRO A 435 25.74 -36.37 -13.46
C PRO A 435 24.94 -35.96 -14.71
N ASN A 436 23.89 -36.70 -15.03
CA ASN A 436 23.05 -36.45 -16.20
C ASN A 436 21.78 -35.64 -15.86
N LEU A 437 21.55 -35.33 -14.57
CA LEU A 437 20.41 -34.54 -14.15
C LEU A 437 20.79 -33.06 -14.24
N ASN A 438 20.34 -32.38 -15.30
CA ASN A 438 20.60 -30.95 -15.54
C ASN A 438 19.73 -30.01 -14.69
N CYS A 439 19.15 -30.53 -13.61
CA CYS A 439 18.26 -29.83 -12.68
C CYS A 439 18.47 -30.40 -11.27
N ARG A 440 17.82 -29.81 -10.27
CA ARG A 440 17.91 -30.26 -8.87
C ARG A 440 16.57 -30.29 -8.17
N PHE A 441 16.43 -31.20 -7.22
CA PHE A 441 15.32 -31.25 -6.28
C PHE A 441 15.58 -30.33 -5.10
N ALA A 442 14.56 -29.58 -4.70
CA ALA A 442 14.56 -28.71 -3.53
C ALA A 442 13.18 -28.69 -2.85
N GLU A 443 13.16 -28.30 -1.59
CA GLU A 443 11.91 -28.02 -0.86
C GLU A 443 11.56 -26.53 -1.02
N SER A 444 10.37 -26.22 -1.53
CA SER A 444 9.83 -24.87 -1.57
C SER A 444 8.87 -24.67 -0.40
N MET A 445 9.26 -23.82 0.54
CA MET A 445 8.39 -23.42 1.66
C MET A 445 7.22 -22.55 1.19
N ARG A 446 7.45 -21.72 0.16
CA ARG A 446 6.44 -20.83 -0.43
C ARG A 446 5.36 -21.63 -1.16
N ASP A 447 5.78 -22.56 -2.00
CA ASP A 447 4.87 -23.38 -2.82
C ASP A 447 4.41 -24.64 -2.07
N GLN A 448 4.90 -24.84 -0.85
CA GLN A 448 4.64 -26.00 0.00
C GLN A 448 4.74 -27.32 -0.77
N ALA A 449 5.85 -27.51 -1.47
CA ALA A 449 6.08 -28.67 -2.32
C ALA A 449 7.56 -29.04 -2.41
N VAL A 450 7.86 -30.30 -2.71
CA VAL A 450 9.14 -30.64 -3.34
C VAL A 450 9.04 -30.25 -4.80
N ILE A 451 10.04 -29.50 -5.27
CA ILE A 451 10.11 -28.99 -6.63
C ILE A 451 11.39 -29.47 -7.30
N VAL A 452 11.31 -29.68 -8.61
CA VAL A 452 12.47 -29.77 -9.49
C VAL A 452 12.72 -28.39 -10.07
N LEU A 453 13.96 -27.90 -10.04
CA LEU A 453 14.30 -26.58 -10.54
C LEU A 453 15.67 -26.49 -11.19
N VAL A 454 15.84 -25.46 -12.02
CA VAL A 454 17.11 -24.95 -12.51
C VAL A 454 17.10 -23.42 -12.45
N ASP A 455 18.22 -22.84 -12.01
CA ASP A 455 18.44 -21.39 -12.05
C ASP A 455 19.45 -21.09 -13.17
N GLN A 456 19.11 -20.19 -14.09
CA GLN A 456 19.95 -19.82 -15.24
C GLN A 456 20.13 -18.31 -15.31
N LEU A 457 21.30 -17.84 -15.73
CA LEU A 457 21.52 -16.41 -16.00
C LEU A 457 20.62 -15.98 -17.16
N ALA A 458 19.83 -14.92 -16.95
CA ALA A 458 18.89 -14.43 -17.96
C ALA A 458 19.61 -13.97 -19.24
N GLU A 459 20.81 -13.42 -19.09
CA GLU A 459 21.60 -12.83 -20.18
C GLU A 459 22.26 -13.88 -21.09
N THR A 460 22.49 -15.10 -20.59
CA THR A 460 23.13 -16.18 -21.35
C THR A 460 22.13 -17.21 -21.88
N LEU A 461 20.86 -17.10 -21.49
CA LEU A 461 19.83 -18.05 -21.86
C LEU A 461 19.49 -17.91 -23.35
N ASP A 462 19.95 -18.87 -24.15
CA ASP A 462 19.52 -19.00 -25.53
C ASP A 462 18.25 -19.88 -25.65
N GLN A 463 17.67 -19.90 -26.86
CA GLN A 463 16.45 -20.66 -27.13
C GLN A 463 16.63 -22.18 -26.92
N LYS A 464 17.79 -22.74 -27.27
CA LYS A 464 18.04 -24.18 -27.13
C LYS A 464 18.19 -24.55 -25.66
N GLU A 465 18.91 -23.72 -24.90
CA GLU A 465 19.04 -23.87 -23.45
C GLU A 465 17.69 -23.76 -22.76
N LEU A 466 16.87 -22.75 -23.09
CA LEU A 466 15.53 -22.59 -22.54
C LEU A 466 14.68 -23.84 -22.78
N LYS A 467 14.64 -24.33 -24.03
CA LYS A 467 13.90 -25.55 -24.36
C LYS A 467 14.41 -26.75 -23.56
N ALA A 468 15.72 -26.98 -23.54
CA ALA A 468 16.32 -28.09 -22.84
C ALA A 468 16.03 -28.04 -21.34
N HIS A 469 16.11 -26.87 -20.71
CA HIS A 469 15.80 -26.69 -19.30
C HIS A 469 14.33 -26.94 -18.98
N MET A 470 13.41 -26.45 -19.81
CA MET A 470 11.97 -26.72 -19.66
C MET A 470 11.67 -28.23 -19.75
N GLU A 471 12.22 -28.92 -20.74
CA GLU A 471 12.04 -30.36 -20.94
C GLU A 471 12.67 -31.18 -19.79
N ASN A 472 13.89 -30.84 -19.38
CA ASN A 472 14.60 -31.53 -18.30
C ASN A 472 13.85 -31.40 -16.96
N VAL A 473 13.36 -30.21 -16.63
CA VAL A 473 12.60 -29.97 -15.40
C VAL A 473 11.27 -30.73 -15.43
N ALA A 474 10.52 -30.64 -16.52
CA ALA A 474 9.24 -31.34 -16.66
C ALA A 474 9.43 -32.86 -16.56
N MET A 475 10.39 -33.42 -17.29
CA MET A 475 10.67 -34.85 -17.32
C MET A 475 11.16 -35.37 -15.96
N ALA A 476 12.02 -34.62 -15.26
CA ALA A 476 12.51 -35.03 -13.95
C ALA A 476 11.40 -35.01 -12.87
N ALA A 477 10.48 -34.04 -12.93
CA ALA A 477 9.31 -34.00 -12.05
C ALA A 477 8.37 -35.19 -12.33
N ASP A 478 8.02 -35.40 -13.61
CA ASP A 478 7.16 -36.48 -14.08
C ASP A 478 7.73 -37.88 -13.76
N MET A 479 9.04 -38.07 -13.89
CA MET A 479 9.74 -39.31 -13.52
C MET A 479 9.74 -39.56 -12.01
N PHE A 480 9.90 -38.49 -11.22
CA PHE A 480 9.86 -38.59 -9.76
C PHE A 480 8.46 -38.98 -9.28
N GLU A 481 7.43 -38.31 -9.79
CA GLU A 481 6.02 -38.63 -9.54
C GLU A 481 5.70 -40.10 -9.89
N ARG A 482 6.21 -40.57 -11.04
CA ARG A 482 6.07 -41.96 -11.46
C ARG A 482 6.67 -42.95 -10.47
N ALA A 483 7.87 -42.66 -10.00
CA ALA A 483 8.61 -43.55 -9.11
C ALA A 483 7.96 -43.63 -7.73
N GLU A 484 7.38 -42.53 -7.26
CA GLU A 484 6.71 -42.43 -5.96
C GLU A 484 5.23 -42.81 -6.00
N GLY A 485 4.68 -43.09 -7.19
CA GLY A 485 3.26 -43.44 -7.37
C GLY A 485 2.32 -42.27 -7.07
N VAL A 486 2.79 -41.05 -7.30
CA VAL A 486 2.04 -39.80 -7.16
C VAL A 486 1.71 -39.31 -8.57
N ASP A 487 0.49 -38.85 -8.81
CA ASP A 487 0.08 -38.23 -10.09
C ASP A 487 -0.84 -37.07 -9.71
N VAL A 488 -0.25 -35.93 -9.38
CA VAL A 488 -0.95 -34.81 -8.72
C VAL A 488 -0.85 -33.50 -9.51
N TYR A 489 0.19 -33.27 -10.31
CA TYR A 489 0.56 -31.94 -10.82
C TYR A 489 0.58 -31.74 -12.34
#